data_AF-A0A7X2FWV4-F1
#
_entry.id   AF-A0A7X2FWV4-F1
#
_cell.length_a   1.000
_cell.length_b   1.000
_cell.length_c   1.000
_cell.angle_alpha   90.00
_cell.angle_beta   90.00
_cell.angle_gamma   90.00
#
_symmetry.space_group_name_H-M   'P 1'
#
loop_
_entity.id
_entity.type
_entity.pdbx_description
1 polymer ?
#
loop_
_entity_poly.entity_id
_entity_poly.type
_entity_poly.pdbx_seq_one_letter_code
_entity_poly.pdbx_strand_id
1 'polypeptide(L)'
;MTIVEQIRMRSRRAVMPACAIAFLGYFVYHALQGDLGLVAWWRLNQEITVAQAELAEATTLRETWARRVHLLQPENLDPDMMDERARKMLNLVHPDDRIIPVPGSIN
;
A
#
# COMPACT_ATOMS: atom_id res chain seq x y z
N MET A 1 -63.93 28.31 29.54
CA MET A 1 -63.41 27.44 28.45
C MET A 1 -61.95 27.18 28.73
N THR A 2 -61.55 25.92 28.91
CA THR A 2 -60.25 25.55 29.49
C THR A 2 -59.17 25.43 28.41
N ILE A 3 -58.00 26.00 28.68
CA ILE A 3 -56.81 26.04 27.80
C ILE A 3 -56.41 24.64 27.28
N VAL A 4 -56.70 23.61 28.06
CA VAL A 4 -56.44 22.19 27.75
C VAL A 4 -57.15 21.71 26.48
N GLU A 5 -58.37 22.17 26.20
CA GLU A 5 -59.12 21.76 25.00
C GLU A 5 -58.54 22.37 23.72
N GLN A 6 -58.04 23.61 23.78
CA GLN A 6 -57.37 24.26 22.65
C GLN A 6 -56.05 23.57 22.30
N ILE A 7 -55.28 23.16 23.31
CA ILE A 7 -54.05 22.39 23.12
C ILE A 7 -54.36 21.04 22.48
N ARG A 8 -55.42 20.35 22.90
CA ARG A 8 -55.81 19.03 22.35
C ARG A 8 -56.20 19.07 20.86
N MET A 9 -56.84 20.13 20.40
CA MET A 9 -57.22 20.27 18.98
C MET A 9 -56.03 20.67 18.09
N ARG A 10 -55.09 21.48 18.62
CA ARG A 10 -53.90 21.94 17.90
C ARG A 10 -52.76 20.90 17.93
N SER A 11 -52.69 20.09 18.99
CA SER A 11 -51.70 19.02 19.13
C SER A 11 -51.86 17.94 18.07
N ARG A 12 -53.08 17.57 17.65
CA ARG A 12 -53.30 16.60 16.55
C ARG A 12 -52.61 17.01 15.25
N ARG A 13 -52.44 18.30 14.99
CA ARG A 13 -51.72 18.82 13.81
C ARG A 13 -50.21 18.93 14.04
N ALA A 14 -49.76 19.01 15.30
CA ALA A 14 -48.36 19.09 15.69
C ALA A 14 -47.70 17.71 15.90
N VAL A 15 -48.49 16.64 16.09
CA VAL A 15 -47.97 15.26 16.21
C VAL A 15 -47.19 14.86 14.96
N MET A 16 -47.72 15.12 13.77
CA MET A 16 -47.08 14.74 12.51
C MET A 16 -45.70 15.42 12.31
N PRO A 17 -45.54 16.76 12.44
CA PRO A 17 -44.22 17.38 12.34
C PRO A 17 -43.29 16.98 13.49
N ALA A 18 -43.81 16.76 14.71
CA ALA A 18 -42.98 16.28 15.83
C ALA A 18 -42.41 14.87 15.56
N CYS A 19 -43.22 13.96 15.04
CA CYS A 19 -42.76 12.64 14.61
C CYS A 19 -41.73 12.76 13.48
N ALA A 20 -41.96 13.62 12.49
CA ALA A 20 -41.01 13.84 11.40
C ALA A 20 -39.64 14.34 11.92
N ILE A 21 -39.63 15.28 12.86
CA ILE A 21 -38.40 15.77 13.50
C ILE A 21 -37.71 14.65 14.28
N ALA A 22 -38.46 13.83 15.02
CA ALA A 22 -37.90 12.70 15.76
C ALA A 22 -37.26 11.67 14.82
N PHE A 23 -37.93 11.34 13.70
CA PHE A 23 -37.36 10.47 12.67
C PHE A 23 -36.11 11.07 12.05
N LEU A 24 -36.13 12.36 11.70
CA LEU A 24 -34.96 13.05 11.17
C LEU A 24 -33.78 12.99 12.14
N GLY A 25 -34.02 13.25 13.43
CA GLY A 25 -33.01 13.15 14.48
C GLY A 25 -32.43 11.74 14.60
N TYR A 26 -33.27 10.70 14.54
CA TYR A 26 -32.84 9.31 14.51
C TYR A 26 -31.95 9.01 13.31
N PHE A 27 -32.33 9.44 12.11
CA PHE A 27 -31.52 9.27 10.90
C PHE A 27 -30.20 10.03 10.99
N VAL A 28 -30.18 11.26 11.50
CA VAL A 28 -28.94 12.03 11.70
C VAL A 28 -28.02 11.33 12.70
N TYR A 29 -28.56 10.84 13.81
CA TYR A 29 -27.79 10.09 14.79
C TYR A 29 -27.18 8.82 14.17
N HIS A 30 -27.98 8.03 13.46
CA HIS A 30 -27.48 6.82 12.78
C HIS A 30 -26.53 7.11 11.62
N ALA A 31 -26.69 8.24 10.92
CA ALA A 31 -25.75 8.66 9.87
C ALA A 31 -24.39 9.09 10.45
N LEU A 32 -24.33 9.48 11.71
CA LEU A 32 -23.08 9.80 12.41
C LEU A 32 -22.47 8.57 13.10
N GLN A 33 -23.29 7.73 13.72
CA GLN A 33 -22.86 6.60 14.56
C GLN A 33 -22.77 5.26 13.81
N GLY A 34 -23.37 5.14 12.62
CA GLY A 34 -23.45 3.89 11.88
C GLY A 34 -22.22 3.56 11.04
N ASP A 35 -22.12 2.30 10.62
CA ASP A 35 -21.01 1.76 9.81
C ASP A 35 -20.86 2.41 8.43
N LEU A 36 -21.95 2.98 7.88
CA LEU A 36 -21.94 3.79 6.66
C LEU A 36 -21.83 5.30 6.94
N GLY A 37 -21.58 5.67 8.20
CA GLY A 37 -21.52 7.06 8.61
C GLY A 37 -20.32 7.79 8.02
N LEU A 38 -20.42 9.13 7.98
CA LEU A 38 -19.38 9.98 7.40
C LEU A 38 -17.99 9.72 7.99
N VAL A 39 -17.93 9.40 9.28
CA VAL A 39 -16.70 9.09 10.02
C VAL A 39 -16.12 7.74 9.60
N ALA A 40 -16.95 6.71 9.43
CA ALA A 40 -16.51 5.40 8.97
C ALA A 40 -16.00 5.47 7.53
N TRP A 41 -16.69 6.23 6.67
CA TRP A 41 -16.22 6.51 5.31
C TRP A 41 -14.84 7.21 5.31
N TRP A 42 -14.65 8.21 6.17
CA TRP A 42 -13.36 8.90 6.30
C TRP A 42 -12.24 7.94 6.72
N ARG A 43 -12.48 7.12 7.76
CA ARG A 43 -11.51 6.12 8.23
C ARG A 43 -11.15 5.11 7.16
N LEU A 44 -12.15 4.57 6.47
CA LEU A 44 -11.95 3.62 5.39
C LEU A 44 -11.12 4.23 4.26
N ASN A 45 -11.40 5.49 3.89
CA ASN A 45 -10.67 6.17 2.84
C ASN A 45 -9.21 6.43 3.24
N GLN A 46 -8.96 6.70 4.53
CA GLN A 46 -7.61 6.80 5.07
C GLN A 46 -6.89 5.46 5.04
N GLU A 47 -7.54 4.36 5.41
CA GLU A 47 -6.97 3.00 5.32
C GLU A 47 -6.62 2.62 3.88
N ILE A 48 -7.51 2.92 2.92
CA ILE A 48 -7.25 2.72 1.49
C ILE A 48 -6.00 3.50 1.05
N THR A 49 -5.88 4.76 1.50
CA THR A 49 -4.74 5.61 1.14
C THR A 49 -3.43 5.05 1.68
N VAL A 50 -3.41 4.56 2.93
CA VAL A 50 -2.24 3.92 3.53
C VAL A 50 -1.88 2.63 2.80
N ALA A 51 -2.85 1.75 2.55
CA ALA A 51 -2.61 0.49 1.85
C ALA A 51 -2.10 0.71 0.42
N GLN A 52 -2.59 1.74 -0.27
CA GLN A 52 -2.08 2.11 -1.60
C GLN A 52 -0.64 2.62 -1.55
N ALA A 53 -0.26 3.37 -0.51
CA ALA A 53 1.12 3.83 -0.34
C ALA A 53 2.07 2.66 -0.09
N GLU A 54 1.70 1.71 0.76
CA GLU A 54 2.47 0.49 1.02
C GLU A 54 2.62 -0.37 -0.24
N LEU A 55 1.54 -0.50 -1.02
CA LEU A 55 1.56 -1.20 -2.30
C LEU A 55 2.51 -0.52 -3.29
N ALA A 56 2.49 0.81 -3.38
CA ALA A 56 3.39 1.57 -4.24
C ALA A 56 4.86 1.38 -3.83
N GLU A 57 5.17 1.41 -2.54
CA GLU A 57 6.53 1.14 -2.06
C GLU A 57 6.98 -0.30 -2.40
N ALA A 58 6.16 -1.30 -2.09
CA ALA A 58 6.48 -2.69 -2.34
C ALA A 58 6.66 -3.00 -3.85
N THR A 59 5.83 -2.40 -4.70
CA THR A 59 5.92 -2.54 -6.17
C THR A 59 7.19 -1.92 -6.72
N THR A 60 7.56 -0.71 -6.29
CA THR A 60 8.82 -0.07 -6.72
C THR A 60 10.05 -0.88 -6.32
N LEU A 61 10.04 -1.46 -5.11
CA LEU A 61 11.11 -2.33 -4.65
C LEU A 61 11.18 -3.59 -5.52
N ARG A 62 10.04 -4.25 -5.75
CA ARG A 62 9.95 -5.42 -6.63
C ARG A 62 10.47 -5.12 -8.04
N GLU A 63 10.10 -4.00 -8.64
CA GLU A 63 10.58 -3.60 -9.97
C GLU A 63 12.09 -3.37 -9.99
N THR A 64 12.64 -2.77 -8.94
CA THR A 64 14.08 -2.55 -8.81
C THR A 64 14.84 -3.87 -8.75
N TRP A 65 14.36 -4.83 -7.95
CA TRP A 65 14.94 -6.18 -7.89
C TRP A 65 14.73 -6.95 -9.18
N ALA A 66 13.55 -6.88 -9.79
CA ALA A 66 13.28 -7.53 -11.07
C ALA A 66 14.23 -7.03 -12.16
N ARG A 67 14.52 -5.72 -12.20
CA ARG A 67 15.50 -5.15 -13.11
C ARG A 67 16.91 -5.68 -12.83
N ARG A 68 17.33 -5.75 -11.56
CA ARG A 68 18.64 -6.30 -11.18
C ARG A 68 18.76 -7.77 -11.54
N VAL A 69 17.74 -8.58 -11.27
CA VAL A 69 17.71 -10.00 -11.62
C VAL A 69 17.73 -10.18 -13.14
N HIS A 70 16.97 -9.39 -13.89
CA HIS A 70 17.00 -9.40 -15.34
C HIS A 70 18.39 -9.06 -15.90
N LEU A 71 19.13 -8.15 -15.28
CA LEU A 71 20.52 -7.86 -15.64
C LEU A 71 21.50 -9.00 -15.28
N LEU A 72 21.10 -9.92 -14.41
CA LEU A 72 21.88 -11.09 -13.98
C LEU A 72 21.42 -12.39 -14.68
N GLN A 73 20.42 -12.34 -15.55
CA GLN A 73 19.91 -13.52 -16.22
C GLN A 73 20.95 -14.04 -17.23
N PRO A 74 21.27 -15.35 -17.18
CA PRO A 74 22.28 -15.99 -18.03
C PRO A 74 21.93 -15.93 -19.52
N GLU A 75 20.67 -15.74 -19.90
CA GLU A 75 20.28 -15.55 -21.31
C GLU A 75 20.82 -14.22 -21.90
N ASN A 76 21.26 -13.28 -21.06
CA ASN A 76 21.86 -12.00 -21.47
C ASN A 76 23.29 -11.80 -20.91
N LEU A 77 23.82 -12.81 -20.19
CA LEU A 77 25.20 -12.83 -19.70
C LEU A 77 26.01 -13.72 -20.64
N ASP A 78 27.06 -13.16 -21.24
CA ASP A 78 27.96 -13.90 -22.12
C ASP A 78 28.58 -15.09 -21.37
N PRO A 79 28.36 -16.36 -21.81
CA PRO A 79 28.96 -17.53 -21.16
C PRO A 79 30.49 -17.45 -21.10
N ASP A 80 31.14 -16.76 -22.03
CA ASP A 80 32.60 -16.57 -22.00
C ASP A 80 33.03 -15.67 -20.83
N MET A 81 32.22 -14.65 -20.48
CA MET A 81 32.47 -13.81 -19.30
C MET A 81 32.29 -14.57 -17.98
N MET A 82 31.36 -15.53 -17.92
CA MET A 82 31.18 -16.39 -16.74
C MET A 82 32.40 -17.30 -16.54
N ASP A 83 32.94 -17.84 -17.63
CA ASP A 83 34.08 -18.74 -17.59
C ASP A 83 35.39 -18.01 -17.28
N GLU A 84 35.61 -16.79 -17.82
CA GLU A 84 36.72 -15.93 -17.40
C GLU A 84 36.65 -15.60 -15.91
N ARG A 85 35.46 -15.28 -15.39
CA ARG A 85 35.29 -14.90 -13.97
C ARG A 85 35.48 -16.09 -13.04
N ALA A 86 35.04 -17.29 -13.45
CA ALA A 86 35.29 -18.54 -12.75
C ALA A 86 36.79 -18.88 -12.73
N ARG A 87 37.49 -18.78 -13.87
CA ARG A 87 38.95 -19.00 -13.96
C ARG A 87 39.73 -18.01 -13.10
N LYS A 88 39.36 -16.73 -13.14
CA LYS A 88 39.99 -15.68 -12.33
C LYS A 88 39.78 -15.88 -10.82
N MET A 89 38.61 -16.37 -10.40
CA MET A 89 38.34 -16.68 -8.98
C MET A 89 39.04 -17.96 -8.51
N LEU A 90 39.16 -18.97 -9.38
CA LEU A 90 39.82 -20.23 -9.07
C LEU A 90 41.34 -20.19 -9.30
N ASN A 91 41.88 -19.05 -9.74
CA ASN A 91 43.29 -18.85 -10.10
C ASN A 91 43.77 -19.86 -11.16
N LEU A 92 42.87 -20.30 -12.05
CA LEU A 92 43.19 -21.15 -13.19
C LEU A 92 43.63 -20.29 -14.37
N VAL A 93 44.75 -20.66 -14.96
CA VAL A 93 45.45 -19.96 -16.04
C VAL A 93 45.36 -20.83 -17.29
N HIS A 94 45.12 -20.24 -18.47
CA HIS A 94 45.04 -21.03 -19.71
C HIS A 94 46.41 -21.67 -19.99
N PRO A 95 46.50 -22.90 -20.56
CA PRO A 95 47.79 -23.47 -20.96
C PRO A 95 48.72 -22.56 -21.78
N ASP A 96 48.19 -21.53 -22.46
CA ASP A 96 48.95 -20.57 -23.28
C ASP A 96 49.29 -19.25 -22.57
N ASP A 97 48.83 -19.04 -21.33
CA ASP A 97 49.05 -17.81 -20.57
C ASP A 97 50.43 -17.81 -19.90
N ARG A 98 51.15 -16.69 -20.05
CA ARG A 98 52.51 -16.53 -19.50
C ARG A 98 52.46 -15.83 -18.15
N ILE A 99 52.81 -16.54 -17.09
CA ILE A 99 52.97 -15.97 -15.75
C ILE A 99 54.30 -15.23 -15.68
N ILE A 100 54.27 -13.91 -15.44
CA ILE A 100 55.46 -13.10 -15.18
C ILE A 100 55.59 -12.91 -13.67
N PRO A 101 56.48 -13.65 -12.98
CA PRO A 101 56.78 -13.40 -11.58
C PRO A 101 57.49 -12.05 -11.45
N VAL A 102 56.93 -11.15 -10.63
CA VAL A 102 57.54 -9.85 -10.33
C VAL A 102 58.74 -10.10 -9.42
N PRO A 103 59.98 -9.77 -9.83
CA PRO A 103 61.15 -10.00 -9.00
C PRO A 103 61.19 -8.94 -7.89
N GLY A 104 60.98 -9.35 -6.63
CA GLY A 104 61.15 -8.44 -5.49
C GLY A 104 60.32 -8.68 -4.22
N SER A 105 59.60 -9.79 -4.06
CA SER A 105 59.03 -10.17 -2.75
C SER A 105 59.73 -11.41 -2.19
N ILE A 106 61.02 -11.21 -1.88
CA ILE A 106 61.79 -12.12 -1.02
C ILE A 106 61.67 -11.51 0.38
N ASN A 107 61.03 -12.23 1.29
CA ASN A 107 61.31 -12.12 2.71
C ASN A 107 62.30 -13.24 3.05
#